data_AF-K1U7S9-F1
#
_entry.id   AF-K1U7S9-F1
#
_cell.length_a   1.000
_cell.length_b   1.000
_cell.length_c   1.000
_cell.angle_alpha   90.00
_cell.angle_beta   90.00
_cell.angle_gamma   90.00
#
_symmetry.space_group_name_H-M   'P 1'
#
loop_
_entity.id
_entity.type
_entity.pdbx_description
1 polymer ?
#
loop_
_entity_poly.entity_id
_entity_poly.type
_entity_poly.pdbx_seq_one_letter_code
_entity_poly.pdbx_strand_id
1 'polypeptide(L)'
;TSIKSILTNEKYCGDVLLQKTFRTDVISKKIIKNVGQMTQYYMPDHHEAIVSREQYNAVKAEMARRSALRSPSKTAVTGRSCYTSKYALSDRLVCGECGTLYRRCTWISLGRKYPVWRCASRLNYGTKYCHDSPTIKEEPLQAAILAAINSAMSDKPALLDRIKNAVSLELLPVQGQT
;
A
#
# COMPACT_ATOMS: atom_id res chain seq x y z
N THR A 1 -16.96 0.89 0.52
CA THR A 1 -16.96 -0.14 -0.56
C THR A 1 -17.36 0.43 -1.91
N SER A 2 -18.21 1.48 -1.95
CA SER A 2 -18.72 2.12 -3.17
C SER A 2 -17.68 2.88 -4.01
N ILE A 3 -16.70 3.56 -3.39
CA ILE A 3 -15.64 4.27 -4.14
C ILE A 3 -14.77 3.27 -4.93
N LYS A 4 -14.47 2.11 -4.34
CA LYS A 4 -13.67 1.08 -5.01
C LYS A 4 -14.36 0.55 -6.27
N SER A 5 -15.69 0.36 -6.24
CA SER A 5 -16.43 -0.06 -7.44
C SER A 5 -16.44 1.00 -8.52
N ILE A 6 -16.45 2.29 -8.17
CA ILE A 6 -16.31 3.39 -9.14
C ILE A 6 -14.93 3.33 -9.80
N LEU A 7 -13.85 3.30 -9.01
CA LEU A 7 -12.47 3.32 -9.52
C LEU A 7 -12.08 2.09 -10.34
N THR A 8 -12.78 0.96 -10.17
CA THR A 8 -12.48 -0.29 -10.89
C THR A 8 -13.39 -0.53 -12.09
N ASN A 9 -14.42 0.29 -12.28
CA ASN A 9 -15.36 0.12 -13.37
C ASN A 9 -14.73 0.55 -14.70
N GLU A 10 -14.60 -0.41 -15.61
CA GLU A 10 -14.00 -0.23 -16.93
C GLU A 10 -14.81 0.70 -17.83
N LYS A 11 -16.10 0.93 -17.52
CA LYS A 11 -16.93 1.88 -18.27
C LYS A 11 -16.38 3.30 -18.25
N TYR A 12 -15.68 3.69 -17.18
CA TYR A 12 -15.11 5.04 -17.11
C TYR A 12 -14.00 5.27 -18.14
N CYS A 13 -13.30 4.22 -18.60
CA CYS A 13 -12.31 4.32 -19.68
C CYS A 13 -12.88 3.94 -21.07
N GLY A 14 -14.21 3.89 -21.22
CA GLY A 14 -14.89 3.60 -22.49
C GLY A 14 -15.13 2.11 -22.77
N ASP A 15 -14.65 1.21 -21.92
CA ASP A 15 -14.77 -0.24 -22.15
C ASP A 15 -16.04 -0.83 -21.55
N VAL A 16 -16.47 -1.99 -22.06
CA VAL A 16 -17.60 -2.73 -21.49
C VAL A 16 -17.25 -4.21 -21.37
N LEU A 17 -17.41 -4.76 -20.16
CA LEU A 17 -17.41 -6.20 -19.94
C LEU A 17 -18.86 -6.70 -19.77
N LEU A 18 -19.33 -7.46 -20.74
CA LEU A 18 -20.66 -8.08 -20.75
C LEU A 18 -20.66 -9.40 -19.99
N GLN A 19 -21.84 -9.85 -19.56
CA GLN A 19 -22.04 -11.14 -18.90
C GLN A 19 -21.21 -11.32 -17.61
N LYS A 20 -21.04 -10.23 -16.83
CA LYS A 20 -20.44 -10.26 -15.47
C LYS A 20 -21.23 -11.12 -14.49
N THR A 21 -22.50 -11.35 -14.77
CA THR A 21 -23.41 -12.19 -13.97
C THR A 21 -24.26 -13.04 -14.90
N PHE A 22 -24.67 -14.22 -14.43
CA PHE A 22 -25.59 -15.09 -15.14
C PHE A 22 -26.63 -15.66 -14.17
N ARG A 23 -27.71 -16.21 -14.73
CA ARG A 23 -28.77 -16.87 -13.96
C ARG A 23 -28.53 -18.36 -13.96
N THR A 24 -28.49 -18.98 -12.78
CA THR A 24 -28.18 -20.42 -12.68
C THR A 24 -29.30 -21.31 -13.18
N ASP A 25 -30.54 -20.89 -12.98
CA ASP A 25 -31.71 -21.68 -13.35
C ASP A 25 -32.94 -20.77 -13.60
N VAL A 26 -33.78 -21.22 -14.52
CA VAL A 26 -35.03 -20.56 -14.92
C VAL A 26 -36.08 -20.59 -13.81
N ILE A 27 -36.05 -21.55 -12.90
CA ILE A 27 -36.99 -21.61 -11.77
C ILE A 27 -36.54 -20.69 -10.65
N SER A 28 -35.34 -20.91 -10.11
CA SER A 28 -34.84 -20.16 -8.94
C SER A 28 -34.55 -18.67 -9.19
N LYS A 29 -34.39 -18.26 -10.46
CA LYS A 29 -34.01 -16.90 -10.88
C LYS A 29 -32.78 -16.29 -10.21
N LYS A 30 -31.94 -17.12 -9.60
CA LYS A 30 -30.79 -16.65 -8.83
C LYS A 30 -29.71 -16.11 -9.76
N ILE A 31 -29.36 -14.84 -9.59
CA ILE A 31 -28.29 -14.16 -10.32
C ILE A 31 -26.99 -14.36 -9.54
N ILE A 32 -25.99 -14.94 -10.20
CA ILE A 32 -24.66 -15.20 -9.64
C ILE A 32 -23.61 -14.51 -10.50
N LYS A 33 -22.50 -14.10 -9.87
CA LYS A 33 -21.34 -13.56 -10.58
C LYS A 33 -20.70 -14.63 -11.44
N ASN A 34 -20.38 -14.26 -12.67
CA ASN A 34 -19.64 -15.10 -13.59
C ASN A 34 -18.14 -14.99 -13.25
N VAL A 35 -17.56 -16.10 -12.78
CA VAL A 35 -16.14 -16.26 -12.43
C VAL A 35 -15.43 -17.16 -13.46
N GLY A 36 -16.06 -17.41 -14.61
CA GLY A 36 -15.58 -18.30 -15.66
C GLY A 36 -16.53 -19.45 -15.99
N GLN A 37 -17.71 -19.53 -15.36
CA GLN A 37 -18.72 -20.54 -15.71
C GLN A 37 -19.34 -20.33 -17.09
N MET A 38 -19.37 -19.08 -17.56
CA MET A 38 -19.80 -18.73 -18.91
C MET A 38 -18.79 -17.77 -19.54
N THR A 39 -18.74 -17.71 -20.86
CA THR A 39 -17.89 -16.76 -21.59
C THR A 39 -18.26 -15.32 -21.23
N GLN A 40 -17.26 -14.49 -20.95
CA GLN A 40 -17.43 -13.04 -20.77
C GLN A 40 -16.92 -12.35 -22.03
N TYR A 41 -17.65 -11.33 -22.50
CA TYR A 41 -17.28 -10.58 -23.69
C TYR A 41 -16.77 -9.21 -23.29
N TYR A 42 -15.50 -8.94 -23.56
CA TYR A 42 -14.87 -7.65 -23.33
C TYR A 42 -14.83 -6.87 -24.65
N MET A 43 -15.36 -5.65 -24.63
CA MET A 43 -15.37 -4.75 -25.77
C MET A 43 -14.63 -3.47 -25.40
N PRO A 44 -13.43 -3.22 -26.00
CA PRO A 44 -12.72 -1.97 -25.82
C PRO A 44 -13.40 -0.84 -26.58
N ASP A 45 -13.31 0.40 -26.06
CA ASP A 45 -13.74 1.63 -26.74
C ASP A 45 -15.20 1.62 -27.24
N HIS A 46 -16.12 1.01 -26.48
CA HIS A 46 -17.55 0.92 -26.81
C HIS A 46 -18.26 2.29 -26.77
N HIS A 47 -17.82 3.20 -25.91
CA HIS A 47 -18.41 4.54 -25.76
C HIS A 47 -17.36 5.56 -25.35
N GLU A 48 -17.71 6.84 -25.48
CA GLU A 48 -16.84 7.94 -25.05
C GLU A 48 -16.47 7.78 -23.57
N ALA A 49 -15.16 7.77 -23.32
CA ALA A 49 -14.62 7.60 -21.99
C ALA A 49 -14.84 8.86 -21.14
N ILE A 50 -15.24 8.67 -19.88
CA ILE A 50 -15.39 9.76 -18.90
C ILE A 50 -14.00 10.21 -18.40
N VAL A 51 -13.05 9.29 -18.32
CA VAL A 51 -11.65 9.57 -17.97
C VAL A 51 -10.72 8.95 -19.00
N SER A 52 -9.55 9.56 -19.20
CA SER A 52 -8.53 9.00 -20.10
C SER A 52 -8.07 7.61 -19.64
N ARG A 53 -7.65 6.80 -20.61
CA ARG A 53 -7.19 5.42 -20.37
C ARG A 53 -5.92 5.41 -19.51
N GLU A 54 -5.06 6.39 -19.72
CA GLU A 54 -3.83 6.61 -18.95
C GLU A 54 -4.15 6.86 -17.48
N GLN A 55 -5.09 7.76 -17.18
CA GLN A 55 -5.51 8.04 -15.81
C GLN A 55 -6.16 6.83 -15.14
N TYR A 56 -7.04 6.12 -15.84
CA TYR A 56 -7.67 4.91 -15.32
C TYR A 56 -6.64 3.81 -15.01
N ASN A 57 -5.65 3.61 -15.88
CA ASN A 57 -4.57 2.65 -15.67
C ASN A 57 -3.64 3.08 -14.52
N ALA A 58 -3.31 4.36 -14.40
CA ALA A 58 -2.53 4.89 -13.28
C ALA A 58 -3.23 4.63 -11.93
N VAL A 59 -4.56 4.82 -11.86
CA VAL A 59 -5.35 4.50 -10.67
C VAL A 59 -5.30 2.99 -10.37
N LYS A 60 -5.45 2.13 -11.38
CA LYS A 60 -5.34 0.68 -11.19
C LYS A 60 -3.95 0.26 -10.70
N ALA A 61 -2.89 0.86 -11.23
CA ALA A 61 -1.52 0.63 -10.79
C ALA A 61 -1.31 1.07 -9.34
N GLU A 62 -1.80 2.25 -8.95
CA GLU A 62 -1.73 2.74 -7.57
C GLU A 62 -2.54 1.85 -6.61
N MET A 63 -3.71 1.37 -7.03
CA MET A 63 -4.50 0.40 -6.26
C MET A 63 -3.76 -0.92 -6.08
N ALA A 64 -3.10 -1.42 -7.13
CA ALA A 64 -2.29 -2.63 -7.08
C ALA A 64 -1.10 -2.43 -6.13
N ARG A 65 -0.36 -1.33 -6.24
CA ARG A 65 0.75 -0.94 -5.34
C ARG A 65 0.29 -0.92 -3.88
N ARG A 66 -0.84 -0.28 -3.58
CA ARG A 66 -1.45 -0.25 -2.24
C ARG A 66 -1.87 -1.64 -1.74
N SER A 67 -2.21 -2.55 -2.65
CA SER A 67 -2.60 -3.91 -2.29
C SER A 67 -1.41 -4.86 -2.11
N ALA A 68 -0.31 -4.66 -2.84
CA ALA A 68 0.89 -5.48 -2.77
C ALA A 68 1.70 -5.24 -1.49
N LEU A 69 1.63 -4.03 -0.92
CA LEU A 69 2.30 -3.68 0.33
C LEU A 69 1.74 -4.40 1.58
N ARG A 70 0.72 -5.26 1.43
CA ARG A 70 0.03 -5.92 2.55
C ARG A 70 0.90 -6.95 3.27
N SER A 71 0.86 -6.91 4.60
CA SER A 71 1.63 -7.80 5.48
C SER A 71 1.05 -9.22 5.43
N PRO A 72 1.86 -10.29 5.52
CA PRO A 72 1.40 -11.68 5.52
C PRO A 72 0.51 -12.09 6.72
N SER A 73 0.21 -11.17 7.62
CA SER A 73 -0.52 -11.45 8.86
C SER A 73 -1.99 -11.77 8.59
N LYS A 74 -2.37 -13.04 8.75
CA LYS A 74 -3.73 -13.59 8.60
C LYS A 74 -4.73 -13.09 9.66
N THR A 75 -4.27 -12.40 10.71
CA THR A 75 -5.08 -12.06 11.90
C THR A 75 -5.42 -10.56 12.00
N ALA A 76 -4.93 -9.73 11.10
CA ALA A 76 -5.35 -8.33 11.06
C ALA A 76 -6.80 -8.25 10.55
N VAL A 77 -7.72 -7.79 11.41
CA VAL A 77 -9.15 -7.58 11.10
C VAL A 77 -9.39 -6.78 9.81
N THR A 78 -8.39 -6.01 9.35
CA THR A 78 -8.44 -5.20 8.13
C THR A 78 -7.65 -5.76 6.94
N GLY A 79 -6.92 -6.88 7.08
CA GLY A 79 -6.17 -7.54 5.99
C GLY A 79 -5.24 -6.62 5.19
N ARG A 80 -4.90 -5.46 5.76
CA ARG A 80 -3.98 -4.48 5.19
C ARG A 80 -2.74 -4.55 6.06
N SER A 81 -1.55 -4.50 5.45
CA SER A 81 -0.43 -3.92 6.20
C SER A 81 -0.88 -2.56 6.70
N CYS A 82 -0.23 -2.11 7.74
CA CYS A 82 -0.37 -0.85 8.43
C CYS A 82 -0.22 0.43 7.55
N TYR A 83 -0.80 0.47 6.35
CA TYR A 83 -1.12 1.68 5.61
C TYR A 83 -2.25 2.46 6.30
N THR A 84 -1.94 2.94 7.50
CA THR A 84 -2.52 4.18 7.94
C THR A 84 -1.35 5.13 8.03
N SER A 85 -1.30 6.11 7.13
CA SER A 85 -0.50 7.34 7.26
C SER A 85 -0.84 8.16 8.51
N LYS A 86 -1.52 7.54 9.49
CA LYS A 86 -1.88 8.08 10.78
C LYS A 86 -0.64 8.39 11.64
N TYR A 87 0.46 7.66 11.44
CA TYR A 87 1.71 7.84 12.19
C TYR A 87 2.90 7.91 11.23
N ALA A 88 3.82 8.85 11.50
CA ALA A 88 4.93 9.19 10.61
C ALA A 88 5.88 8.01 10.30
N LEU A 89 6.03 7.08 11.24
CA LEU A 89 6.97 5.95 11.12
C LEU A 89 6.31 4.64 10.65
N SER A 90 5.00 4.66 10.37
CA SER A 90 4.29 3.49 9.83
C SER A 90 4.88 3.09 8.47
N ASP A 91 5.10 1.79 8.27
CA ASP A 91 5.70 1.21 7.06
C ASP A 91 7.11 1.72 6.70
N ARG A 92 7.83 2.37 7.64
CA ARG A 92 9.21 2.84 7.44
C ARG A 92 10.25 2.06 8.24
N LEU A 93 9.86 1.50 9.38
CA LEU A 93 10.76 0.80 10.28
C LEU A 93 10.83 -0.69 9.92
N VAL A 94 12.04 -1.17 9.61
CA VAL A 94 12.31 -2.58 9.25
C VAL A 94 13.12 -3.23 10.36
N CYS A 95 12.79 -4.48 10.70
CA CYS A 95 13.55 -5.26 11.66
C CYS A 95 14.85 -5.75 11.05
N GLY A 96 15.98 -5.45 11.72
CA GLY A 96 17.30 -5.91 11.29
C GLY A 96 17.53 -7.41 11.46
N GLU A 97 16.72 -8.10 12.28
CA GLU A 97 16.84 -9.54 12.49
C GLU A 97 16.07 -10.33 11.42
N CYS A 98 14.75 -10.10 11.30
CA CYS A 98 13.88 -10.92 10.45
C CYS A 98 13.37 -10.20 9.20
N GLY A 99 13.85 -8.99 8.91
CA GLY A 99 13.49 -8.20 7.73
C GLY A 99 12.02 -7.73 7.67
N THR A 100 11.21 -8.04 8.68
CA THR A 100 9.79 -7.70 8.72
C THR A 100 9.59 -6.29 9.28
N LEU A 101 8.52 -5.62 8.88
CA LEU A 101 8.21 -4.27 9.38
C LEU A 101 7.91 -4.25 10.88
N TYR A 102 8.28 -3.15 11.52
CA TYR A 102 7.82 -2.81 12.87
C TYR A 102 6.39 -2.26 12.83
N ARG A 103 5.63 -2.54 13.89
CA ARG A 103 4.25 -2.10 14.09
C ARG A 103 4.16 -1.30 15.38
N ARG A 104 3.43 -0.18 15.32
CA ARG A 104 3.07 0.61 16.50
C ARG A 104 2.04 -0.13 17.34
N CYS A 105 2.34 -0.32 18.61
CA CYS A 105 1.47 -0.84 19.65
C CYS A 105 1.31 0.22 20.73
N THR A 106 0.16 0.24 21.40
CA THR A 106 -0.06 1.12 22.56
C THR A 106 -0.17 0.25 23.78
N TRP A 107 0.72 0.45 24.75
CA TRP A 107 0.61 -0.16 26.07
C TRP A 107 -0.18 0.75 26.99
N ILE A 108 -0.98 0.16 27.86
CA ILE A 108 -1.74 0.89 28.88
C ILE A 108 -1.16 0.49 30.23
N SER A 109 -0.68 1.47 30.99
CA SER A 109 -0.22 1.26 32.36
C SER A 109 -0.68 2.43 33.22
N LEU A 110 -1.30 2.14 34.36
CA LEU A 110 -1.83 3.14 35.31
C LEU A 110 -2.69 4.23 34.62
N GLY A 111 -3.55 3.83 33.67
CA GLY A 111 -4.41 4.72 32.89
C GLY A 111 -3.70 5.55 31.81
N ARG A 112 -2.36 5.49 31.72
CA ARG A 112 -1.56 6.20 30.71
C ARG A 112 -1.26 5.29 29.52
N LYS A 113 -1.22 5.90 28.33
CA LYS A 113 -0.95 5.22 27.05
C LYS A 113 0.49 5.46 26.63
N TYR A 114 1.25 4.38 26.41
CA TYR A 114 2.65 4.41 25.99
C TYR A 114 2.77 3.79 24.61
N PRO A 115 3.03 4.59 23.57
CA PRO A 115 3.25 4.06 22.24
C PRO A 115 4.65 3.45 22.12
N VAL A 116 4.68 2.22 21.62
CA VAL A 116 5.90 1.45 21.40
C VAL A 116 5.88 0.81 20.02
N TRP A 117 7.04 0.60 19.44
CA TRP A 117 7.24 -0.05 18.16
C TRP A 117 7.83 -1.44 18.39
N ARG A 118 7.19 -2.47 17.81
CA ARG A 118 7.62 -3.86 17.90
C ARG A 118 7.64 -4.54 16.54
N CYS A 119 8.59 -5.45 16.32
CA CYS A 119 8.62 -6.28 15.13
C CYS A 119 7.30 -7.05 14.94
N ALA A 120 6.72 -6.97 13.73
CA ALA A 120 5.46 -7.63 13.41
C ALA A 120 5.55 -9.15 13.51
N SER A 121 6.66 -9.77 13.10
CA SER A 121 6.85 -11.22 13.22
C SER A 121 6.86 -11.65 14.69
N ARG A 122 7.52 -10.89 15.56
CA ARG A 122 7.53 -11.13 17.01
C ARG A 122 6.16 -10.96 17.66
N LEU A 123 5.32 -10.06 17.13
CA LEU A 123 3.95 -9.86 17.59
C LEU A 123 3.00 -10.99 17.14
N ASN A 124 3.12 -11.47 15.90
CA ASN A 124 2.17 -12.43 15.35
C ASN A 124 2.58 -13.89 15.58
N TYR A 125 3.88 -14.17 15.67
CA TYR A 125 4.45 -15.53 15.68
C TYR A 125 5.40 -15.79 16.86
N GLY A 126 5.47 -14.87 17.83
CA GLY A 126 6.39 -14.97 18.95
C GLY A 126 7.85 -15.04 18.49
N THR A 127 8.65 -15.87 19.15
CA THR A 127 10.07 -16.02 18.86
C THR A 127 10.39 -16.95 17.69
N LYS A 128 9.39 -17.45 16.95
CA LYS A 128 9.62 -18.46 15.90
C LYS A 128 10.51 -17.98 14.75
N TYR A 129 10.36 -16.72 14.36
CA TYR A 129 11.08 -16.13 13.21
C TYR A 129 11.94 -14.92 13.60
N CYS A 130 11.91 -14.53 14.87
CA CYS A 130 12.51 -13.31 15.37
C CYS A 130 12.62 -13.39 16.90
N HIS A 131 13.82 -13.63 17.40
CA HIS A 131 14.12 -13.95 18.79
C HIS A 131 14.32 -12.66 19.61
N ASP A 132 15.22 -11.80 19.13
CA ASP A 132 15.86 -10.75 19.95
C ASP A 132 15.48 -9.33 19.55
N SER A 133 14.62 -9.16 18.53
CA SER A 133 14.16 -7.84 18.12
C SER A 133 13.58 -7.02 19.29
N PRO A 134 14.14 -5.83 19.58
CA PRO A 134 13.79 -5.05 20.75
C PRO A 134 12.45 -4.33 20.58
N THR A 135 11.82 -4.02 21.72
CA THR A 135 10.69 -3.08 21.78
C THR A 135 11.23 -1.66 21.92
N ILE A 136 10.86 -0.78 21.00
CA ILE A 136 11.40 0.58 20.93
C ILE A 136 10.31 1.57 21.37
N LYS A 137 10.60 2.47 22.31
CA LYS A 137 9.66 3.54 22.69
C LYS A 137 9.58 4.58 21.58
N GLU A 138 8.40 5.13 21.33
CA GLU A 138 8.18 6.05 20.21
C GLU A 138 8.94 7.38 20.37
N GLU A 139 8.95 7.97 21.56
CA GLU A 139 9.53 9.29 21.78
C GLU A 139 11.06 9.30 21.57
N PRO A 140 11.85 8.38 22.17
CA PRO A 140 13.29 8.32 21.91
C PRO A 140 13.61 7.99 20.44
N LEU A 141 12.78 7.17 19.80
CA LEU A 141 12.95 6.83 18.39
C LEU A 141 12.74 8.06 17.49
N GLN A 142 11.69 8.83 17.72
CA GLN A 142 11.46 10.07 16.99
C GLN A 142 12.58 11.08 17.21
N ALA A 143 13.04 11.25 18.45
CA ALA A 143 14.16 12.13 18.77
C ALA A 143 15.45 11.71 18.05
N ALA A 144 15.77 10.41 18.05
CA ALA A 144 16.94 9.89 17.34
C ALA A 144 16.84 10.10 15.82
N ILE A 145 15.66 9.89 15.23
CA ILE A 145 15.43 10.12 13.80
C ILE A 145 15.58 11.60 13.45
N LEU A 146 14.98 12.50 14.26
CA LEU A 146 15.12 13.95 14.06
C LEU A 146 16.57 14.41 14.19
N ALA A 147 17.31 13.89 15.17
CA ALA A 147 18.74 14.19 15.33
C ALA A 147 19.55 13.73 14.12
N ALA A 148 19.30 12.52 13.62
CA ALA A 148 19.97 12.00 12.43
C ALA A 148 19.64 12.83 11.17
N ILE A 149 18.38 13.22 10.99
CA ILE A 149 17.96 14.09 9.89
C ILE A 149 18.65 15.45 10.02
N ASN A 150 18.59 16.10 11.17
CA ASN A 150 19.20 17.42 11.38
C ASN A 150 20.72 17.38 11.15
N SER A 151 21.39 16.32 11.59
CA SER A 151 22.82 16.12 11.31
C SER A 151 23.10 15.99 9.81
N ALA A 152 22.32 15.17 9.10
CA ALA A 152 22.46 15.01 7.64
C ALA A 152 22.12 16.30 6.87
N MET A 153 21.22 17.12 7.41
CA MET A 153 20.77 18.38 6.81
C MET A 153 21.65 19.59 7.19
N SER A 154 22.62 19.43 8.10
CA SER A 154 23.45 20.54 8.60
C SER A 154 24.42 21.08 7.54
N ASP A 155 24.83 20.26 6.58
CA ASP A 155 25.68 20.67 5.45
C ASP A 155 24.81 21.04 4.24
N LYS A 156 24.21 22.23 4.32
CA LYS A 156 23.25 22.73 3.33
C LYS A 156 23.84 22.82 1.90
N PRO A 157 25.09 23.28 1.68
CA PRO A 157 25.70 23.27 0.34
C PRO A 157 25.85 21.87 -0.24
N ALA A 158 26.44 20.93 0.52
CA ALA A 158 26.63 19.56 0.03
C ALA A 158 25.30 18.84 -0.24
N LEU A 159 24.28 19.11 0.57
CA LEU A 159 22.94 18.59 0.36
C LEU A 159 22.30 19.13 -0.93
N LEU A 160 22.39 20.44 -1.19
CA LEU A 160 21.86 21.04 -2.41
C LEU A 160 22.51 20.44 -3.65
N ASP A 161 23.81 20.21 -3.62
CA ASP A 161 24.52 19.58 -4.74
C ASP A 161 24.10 18.13 -4.94
N ARG A 162 23.93 17.36 -3.86
CA ARG A 162 23.38 15.98 -3.94
C ARG A 162 21.98 15.96 -4.53
N ILE A 163 21.11 16.86 -4.11
CA ILE A 163 19.73 16.95 -4.62
C ILE A 163 19.74 17.34 -6.10
N LYS A 164 20.52 18.35 -6.49
CA LYS A 164 20.65 18.76 -7.90
C LYS A 164 21.15 17.61 -8.78
N ASN A 165 22.16 16.86 -8.32
CA ASN A 165 22.70 15.72 -9.04
C ASN A 165 21.66 14.60 -9.19
N ALA A 166 20.92 14.27 -8.13
CA ALA A 166 19.87 13.27 -8.17
C ALA A 166 18.72 13.67 -9.12
N VAL A 167 18.26 14.93 -9.06
CA VAL A 167 17.23 15.45 -9.95
C VAL A 167 17.71 15.46 -11.41
N SER A 168 18.96 15.83 -11.65
CA SER A 168 19.53 15.84 -13.01
C SER A 168 19.59 14.43 -13.62
N LEU A 169 19.84 13.40 -12.80
CA LEU A 169 19.82 11.99 -13.22
C LEU A 169 18.41 11.52 -13.60
N GLU A 170 17.39 11.90 -12.85
CA GLU A 170 15.98 11.53 -13.10
C GLU A 170 15.36 12.32 -14.26
N LEU A 171 15.90 13.50 -14.58
CA LEU A 171 15.48 14.33 -15.71
C LEU A 171 16.21 13.98 -17.02
N LEU A 172 17.11 12.99 -17.02
CA LEU A 172 17.70 12.51 -18.27
C LEU A 172 16.58 11.95 -19.14
N PRO A 173 16.47 12.37 -20.42
CA PRO A 173 15.47 11.83 -21.32
C PRO A 173 15.67 10.32 -21.40
N VAL A 174 14.61 9.57 -21.09
CA VAL A 174 14.56 8.12 -21.28
C VAL A 174 14.93 7.86 -22.74
N GLN A 175 16.10 7.25 -22.97
CA GLN A 175 16.56 6.89 -24.30
C GLN A 175 15.50 6.00 -24.95
N GLY A 176 14.77 6.52 -25.94
CA GLY A 176 13.77 5.77 -26.70
C GLY A 176 12.43 6.45 -27.02
N GLN A 177 12.26 7.75 -26.78
CA GLN A 177 11.16 8.51 -27.41
C GLN A 177 11.58 9.06 -28.78
N THR A 178 11.51 8.19 -29.80
CA THR A 178 11.30 8.55 -31.20
C THR A 178 10.25 7.62 -31.76
#